data_AF-A0A967YW38-F1
#
_entry.id   AF-A0A967YW38-F1
#
_cell.length_a   1.000
_cell.length_b   1.000
_cell.length_c   1.000
_cell.angle_alpha   90.00
_cell.angle_beta   90.00
_cell.angle_gamma   90.00
#
_symmetry.space_group_name_H-M   'P 1'
#
loop_
_entity.id
_entity.type
_entity.pdbx_description
1 polymer ?
#
loop_
_entity_poly.entity_id
_entity_poly.type
_entity_poly.pdbx_seq_one_letter_code
_entity_poly.pdbx_strand_id
1 'polypeptide(L)' 'GVVAYNTDLNRAIRDERVAPAPLVIPAWQVSGKNKANVIVSNSDALLIHAAAKIQNFLRDCKVIIVTN' A
#
# COMPACT_ATOMS: atom_id res chain seq x y z
N GLY A 1 4.11 -1.10 -13.59
CA GLY A 1 5.06 -0.48 -12.64
C GLY A 1 4.88 -1.06 -11.24
N VAL A 2 5.78 -0.76 -10.30
CA VAL A 2 5.82 -1.39 -8.95
C VAL A 2 4.63 -1.03 -8.06
N VAL A 3 4.14 0.20 -8.18
CA VAL A 3 2.93 0.69 -7.51
C VAL A 3 2.02 1.38 -8.52
N ALA A 4 0.73 1.53 -8.20
CA ALA A 4 -0.11 2.56 -8.83
C ALA A 4 -0.37 3.69 -7.84
N TYR A 5 -0.80 4.84 -8.36
CA TYR A 5 -1.21 5.98 -7.54
C TYR A 5 -2.69 6.25 -7.75
N ASN A 6 -3.38 6.65 -6.69
CA ASN A 6 -4.75 7.10 -6.75
C ASN A 6 -4.93 8.31 -5.82
N THR A 7 -5.91 9.16 -6.12
CA THR A 7 -6.24 10.33 -5.31
C THR A 7 -7.43 10.09 -4.37
N ASP A 8 -8.16 8.99 -4.56
CA ASP A 8 -9.32 8.66 -3.73
C ASP A 8 -9.22 7.22 -3.22
N LEU A 9 -9.40 7.06 -1.90
CA LEU A 9 -9.32 5.77 -1.23
C LEU A 9 -10.45 4.82 -1.71
N ASN A 10 -11.67 5.33 -1.88
CA ASN A 10 -12.81 4.49 -2.27
C ASN A 10 -12.63 3.91 -3.67
N ARG A 11 -12.05 4.69 -4.58
CA ARG A 11 -11.67 4.23 -5.91
C ARG A 11 -10.52 3.24 -5.83
N ALA A 12 -9.50 3.51 -5.00
CA ALA A 12 -8.34 2.63 -4.85
C ALA A 12 -8.72 1.23 -4.36
N ILE A 13 -9.60 1.10 -3.36
CA ILE A 13 -9.97 -0.21 -2.81
C ILE A 13 -10.81 -1.06 -3.78
N ARG A 14 -11.43 -0.44 -4.80
CA ARG A 14 -12.21 -1.12 -5.85
C ARG A 14 -11.39 -1.39 -7.11
N ASP A 15 -10.14 -0.95 -7.15
CA ASP A 15 -9.27 -1.12 -8.31
C ASP A 15 -8.89 -2.59 -8.49
N GLU A 16 -8.93 -3.07 -9.74
CA GLU A 16 -8.63 -4.45 -10.10
C GLU A 16 -7.23 -4.91 -9.65
N ARG A 17 -6.30 -3.97 -9.47
CA ARG A 17 -4.94 -4.26 -9.00
C ARG A 17 -4.93 -4.83 -7.58
N VAL A 18 -5.84 -4.39 -6.71
CA VAL A 18 -5.82 -4.72 -5.26
C VAL A 18 -7.10 -5.40 -4.78
N ALA A 19 -8.15 -5.43 -5.60
CA ALA A 19 -9.37 -6.20 -5.36
C ALA A 19 -9.08 -7.72 -5.23
N PRO A 20 -9.97 -8.49 -4.58
CA PRO A 20 -11.25 -8.08 -3.98
C PRO A 20 -11.16 -7.62 -2.52
N ALA A 21 -10.06 -7.89 -1.82
CA ALA A 21 -9.93 -7.66 -0.38
C ALA A 21 -8.56 -7.05 -0.03
N PRO A 22 -8.34 -5.75 -0.30
CA PRO A 22 -7.07 -5.09 -0.03
C PRO A 22 -6.86 -4.88 1.48
N LEU A 23 -5.59 -4.94 1.91
CA LEU A 23 -5.17 -4.46 3.22
C LEU A 23 -4.93 -2.94 3.14
N VAL A 24 -5.71 -2.15 3.90
CA VAL A 24 -5.58 -0.69 3.95
C VAL A 24 -4.73 -0.29 5.15
N ILE A 25 -3.58 0.32 4.89
CA ILE A 25 -2.63 0.77 5.92
C ILE A 25 -2.49 2.29 5.88
N PRO A 26 -2.72 3.01 7.00
CA PRO A 26 -2.48 4.43 7.06
C PRO A 26 -0.97 4.72 6.99
N ALA A 27 -0.59 5.73 6.22
CA ALA A 27 0.76 6.26 6.26
C ALA A 27 0.98 6.99 7.60
N TRP A 28 2.08 6.71 8.28
CA TRP A 28 2.46 7.40 9.51
C TRP A 28 3.22 8.68 9.22
N GLN A 29 4.20 8.62 8.31
CA GLN A 29 5.01 9.76 7.91
C GLN A 29 5.52 9.57 6.48
N VAL A 30 5.99 10.65 5.85
CA VAL A 30 6.78 10.59 4.61
C VAL A 30 8.16 11.19 4.81
N SER A 31 9.18 10.62 4.16
CA SER A 31 10.58 11.08 4.27
C SER A 31 11.32 11.15 2.93
N GLY A 32 12.55 11.67 2.95
CA GLY A 32 13.41 11.87 1.78
C GLY A 32 13.20 13.21 1.08
N LYS A 33 14.13 13.57 0.19
CA LYS A 33 14.18 14.87 -0.50
C LYS A 33 12.87 15.24 -1.21
N ASN A 34 12.14 14.25 -1.72
CA ASN A 34 10.88 14.42 -2.44
C ASN A 34 9.67 13.81 -1.71
N LYS A 35 9.79 13.50 -0.40
CA LYS A 35 8.72 12.85 0.38
C LYS A 35 8.18 11.56 -0.25
N ALA A 36 9.02 10.84 -0.99
CA ALA A 36 8.65 9.64 -1.74
C ALA A 36 8.69 8.36 -0.89
N ASN A 37 9.31 8.41 0.30
CA ASN A 37 9.41 7.27 1.18
C ASN A 37 8.23 7.28 2.16
N VAL A 38 7.27 6.38 1.98
CA VAL A 38 6.15 6.20 2.92
C VAL A 38 6.62 5.37 4.12
N ILE A 39 6.48 5.93 5.32
CA ILE A 39 6.77 5.28 6.58
C ILE A 39 5.44 4.85 7.22
N VAL A 40 5.37 3.60 7.68
CA VAL A 40 4.22 3.04 8.40
C VAL A 40 4.61 2.70 9.84
N SER A 41 3.62 2.50 10.71
CA SER A 41 3.88 2.07 12.09
C SER A 41 4.49 0.66 12.12
N ASN A 42 5.22 0.33 13.20
CA ASN A 42 5.80 -1.00 13.35
C ASN A 42 4.72 -2.10 13.41
N SER A 43 3.57 -1.82 14.05
CA SER A 43 2.42 -2.73 14.08
C SER A 43 1.85 -2.99 12.69
N ASP A 44 1.73 -1.96 11.85
CA ASP A 44 1.25 -2.11 10.48
C ASP A 44 2.26 -2.86 9.59
N ALA A 45 3.55 -2.60 9.79
CA ALA A 45 4.61 -3.35 9.10
C ALA A 45 4.52 -4.86 9.39
N LEU A 46 4.24 -5.24 10.64
CA LEU A 46 4.02 -6.65 11.00
C LEU A 46 2.81 -7.25 10.26
N LEU A 47 1.71 -6.50 10.12
CA LEU A 47 0.55 -6.94 9.34
C LEU A 47 0.89 -7.13 7.85
N ILE A 48 1.63 -6.19 7.26
CA ILE A 48 2.10 -6.27 5.87
C ILE A 48 2.97 -7.53 5.69
N HIS A 49 3.92 -7.77 6.58
CA HIS A 49 4.78 -8.96 6.51
C HIS A 49 4.01 -10.27 6.71
N ALA A 50 3.03 -10.30 7.62
CA ALA A 50 2.17 -11.46 7.81
C ALA A 50 1.33 -11.73 6.55
N ALA A 51 0.72 -10.71 5.95
CA ALA A 51 -0.03 -10.82 4.71
C ALA A 51 0.87 -11.29 3.55
N ALA A 52 2.10 -10.79 3.45
CA ALA A 52 3.03 -11.15 2.38
C ALA A 52 3.52 -12.61 2.44
N LYS A 53 3.38 -13.29 3.59
CA LYS A 53 3.68 -14.72 3.72
C LYS A 53 2.58 -15.60 3.10
N ILE A 54 1.34 -15.12 3.09
CA ILE A 54 0.18 -15.89 2.62
C ILE A 54 -0.33 -15.41 1.25
N GLN A 55 0.04 -14.20 0.84
CA GLN A 55 -0.34 -13.58 -0.43
C GLN A 55 0.90 -13.06 -1.18
N ASN A 56 0.89 -13.18 -2.51
CA ASN A 56 1.99 -12.75 -3.35
C ASN A 56 1.95 -11.25 -3.72
N PHE A 57 1.21 -10.40 -3.00
CA PHE A 57 0.94 -9.02 -3.44
C PHE A 57 2.20 -8.16 -3.62
N LEU A 58 3.24 -8.35 -2.78
CA LEU A 58 4.53 -7.65 -2.97
C LEU A 58 5.31 -8.17 -4.18
N ARG A 59 5.25 -9.48 -4.45
CA ARG A 59 5.88 -10.11 -5.62
C ARG A 59 5.18 -9.67 -6.91
N ASP A 60 3.85 -9.65 -6.89
CA ASP A 60 3.00 -9.31 -8.03
C ASP A 60 2.79 -7.80 -8.16
N CYS A 61 3.45 -6.99 -7.32
CA CYS A 61 3.36 -5.54 -7.31
C CYS A 61 1.90 -5.02 -7.16
N LYS A 62 1.04 -5.75 -6.46
CA LYS A 62 -0.37 -5.38 -6.21
C LYS A 62 -0.48 -4.38 -5.06
N VAL A 63 0.05 -3.18 -5.29
CA VAL A 63 0.10 -2.09 -4.31
C VAL A 63 -0.37 -0.80 -4.96
N ILE A 64 -1.24 -0.07 -4.25
CA ILE A 64 -1.67 1.29 -4.60
C ILE A 64 -1.26 2.22 -3.47
N ILE A 65 -0.64 3.34 -3.81
CA ILE A 65 -0.39 4.44 -2.88
C ILE A 65 -1.45 5.50 -3.13
N VAL A 66 -2.19 5.86 -2.08
CA VAL A 66 -3.19 6.93 -2.15
C VAL A 66 -2.55 8.23 -1.70
N THR A 67 -2.64 9.26 -2.53
CA THR A 67 -2.04 10.59 -2.28
C THR A 67 -3.05 11.68 -2.63
N ASN A 68 -3.15 12.73 -1.81
CA ASN A 68 -3.91 13.94 -2.15
C ASN A 68 -3.03 14.97 -2.86
#